data_AF-A0A5C7KR25-F1
#
_entry.id   AF-A0A5C7KR25-F1
#
_cell.length_a   1.000
_cell.length_b   1.000
_cell.length_c   1.000
_cell.angle_alpha   90.00
_cell.angle_beta   90.00
_cell.angle_gamma   90.00
#
_symmetry.space_group_name_H-M   'P 1'
#
loop_
_entity.id
_entity.type
_entity.pdbx_description
1 polymer ?
#
loop_
_entity_poly.entity_id
_entity_poly.type
_entity_poly.pdbx_seq_one_letter_code
_entity_poly.pdbx_strand_id
1 'polypeptide(L)'
;MKVSHQPFAKKTFTNEEVASYLKQKGVVRWVKLGDLLNDEYDACVDGRETSPVVGNPGGDVSRLAEAVIAVGAVAGRHFNPGEILKIFDWYLSHVGRFYMHTDEHAMHHLAEFLNEGYGAKRMGGKKFHTPAEMYNFVTNPDPRLQVFLSRYLLDPRFVGCGHMKLMMTKPEQYGMSEKVLRSLSVAFFDTMWNVPERSKLLAYPMLPGDHKEGAVVSIVIPDEELTEKTMVPMVAPTDGKISIFVNHPQVVQFLNKKVAYLLAKEGGSVIKDLAVDPDAVVAHMEHLQGEGVRQTVSALAWGLPVYTFEMSQ
;
A
#
# COMPACT_ATOMS: atom_id res chain seq x y z
N MET A 1 -22.49 24.71 14.36
CA MET A 1 -22.75 23.26 14.38
C MET A 1 -21.62 22.60 15.15
N LYS A 2 -21.85 22.11 16.37
CA LYS A 2 -20.81 21.41 17.16
C LYS A 2 -20.65 20.01 16.59
N VAL A 3 -19.55 19.75 15.90
CA VAL A 3 -19.17 18.40 15.47
C VAL A 3 -18.68 17.67 16.72
N SER A 4 -19.54 16.85 17.33
CA SER A 4 -19.10 15.92 18.37
C SER A 4 -18.29 14.82 17.70
N HIS A 5 -16.97 14.87 17.83
CA HIS A 5 -16.08 13.84 17.32
C HIS A 5 -16.10 12.68 18.32
N GLN A 6 -16.95 11.67 18.09
CA GLN A 6 -16.77 10.39 18.77
C GLN A 6 -15.53 9.69 18.19
N PRO A 7 -14.69 9.02 19.01
CA PRO A 7 -13.59 8.21 18.51
C PRO A 7 -14.12 7.15 17.55
N PHE A 8 -13.42 6.90 16.43
CA PHE A 8 -13.80 5.85 15.48
C PHE A 8 -13.72 4.44 16.10
N ALA A 9 -12.87 4.24 17.12
CA ALA A 9 -12.71 2.96 17.78
C ALA A 9 -13.86 2.65 18.75
N LYS A 10 -14.50 1.49 18.53
CA LYS A 10 -15.42 0.87 19.50
C LYS A 10 -14.68 0.35 20.74
N LYS A 11 -13.37 0.07 20.63
CA LYS A 11 -12.49 -0.42 21.70
C LYS A 11 -11.05 0.05 21.46
N THR A 12 -10.37 0.52 22.50
CA THR A 12 -8.92 0.77 22.48
C THR A 12 -8.18 -0.36 23.21
N PHE A 13 -6.91 -0.59 22.85
CA PHE A 13 -6.03 -1.54 23.54
C PHE A 13 -4.98 -0.80 24.38
N THR A 14 -4.69 -1.30 25.57
CA THR A 14 -3.60 -0.76 26.41
C THR A 14 -2.23 -1.21 25.90
N ASN A 15 -1.17 -0.56 26.39
CA ASN A 15 0.19 -0.96 26.06
C ASN A 15 0.47 -2.42 26.43
N GLU A 16 -0.02 -2.88 27.59
CA GLU A 16 0.17 -4.24 28.09
C GLU A 16 -0.60 -5.27 27.26
N GLU A 17 -1.83 -4.95 26.81
CA GLU A 17 -2.59 -5.82 25.91
C GLU A 17 -1.86 -6.02 24.58
N VAL A 18 -1.34 -4.94 23.99
CA VAL A 18 -0.56 -5.00 22.75
C VAL A 18 0.77 -5.73 22.98
N ALA A 19 1.48 -5.45 24.07
CA ALA A 19 2.72 -6.15 24.41
C ALA A 19 2.51 -7.66 24.58
N SER A 20 1.40 -8.06 25.18
CA SER A 20 1.01 -9.47 25.32
C SER A 20 0.69 -10.10 23.97
N TYR A 21 -0.01 -9.37 23.10
CA TYR A 21 -0.32 -9.79 21.74
C TYR A 21 0.95 -10.07 20.90
N LEU A 22 1.90 -9.13 20.91
CA LEU A 22 3.15 -9.27 20.15
C LEU A 22 4.01 -10.46 20.60
N LYS A 23 3.79 -10.99 21.81
CA LYS A 23 4.48 -12.18 22.33
C LYS A 23 3.82 -13.50 21.96
N GLN A 24 2.63 -13.47 21.35
CA GLN A 24 1.90 -14.69 20.99
C GLN A 24 2.59 -15.41 19.82
N LYS A 25 2.53 -16.74 19.86
CA LYS A 25 3.11 -17.59 18.81
C LYS A 25 2.42 -17.31 17.48
N GLY A 26 3.21 -17.02 16.44
CA GLY A 26 2.73 -16.81 15.08
C GLY A 26 2.35 -15.36 14.75
N VAL A 27 2.31 -14.46 15.74
CA VAL A 27 2.08 -13.02 15.49
C VAL A 27 3.32 -12.37 14.87
N VAL A 28 4.51 -12.75 15.35
CA VAL A 28 5.77 -12.20 14.87
C VAL A 28 6.53 -13.23 14.05
N ARG A 29 7.00 -12.81 12.87
CA ARG A 29 7.88 -13.60 12.00
C ARG A 29 9.12 -12.78 11.66
N TRP A 30 10.29 -13.29 12.01
CA TRP A 30 11.55 -12.61 11.71
C TRP A 30 12.03 -12.95 10.30
N VAL A 31 12.43 -11.93 9.54
CA VAL A 31 12.99 -12.05 8.19
C VAL A 31 14.25 -11.19 8.05
N LYS A 32 15.13 -11.49 7.10
CA LYS A 32 16.25 -10.58 6.80
C LYS A 32 15.74 -9.41 6.00
N LEU A 33 16.24 -8.21 6.31
CA LEU A 33 15.87 -6.99 5.61
C LEU A 33 16.18 -7.05 4.11
N GLY A 34 17.27 -7.70 3.71
CA GLY A 34 17.62 -7.89 2.29
C GLY A 34 16.61 -8.73 1.50
N ASP A 35 15.87 -9.62 2.18
CA ASP A 35 14.88 -10.50 1.55
C ASP A 35 13.56 -9.75 1.27
N LEU A 36 13.34 -8.61 1.94
CA LEU A 36 12.09 -7.83 1.83
C LEU A 36 11.86 -7.16 0.47
N LEU A 37 12.90 -6.95 -0.33
CA LEU A 37 12.74 -6.39 -1.68
C LEU A 37 12.54 -7.48 -2.72
N ASN A 38 13.22 -8.63 -2.56
CA ASN A 38 13.28 -9.65 -3.60
C ASN A 38 12.17 -10.71 -3.44
N ASP A 39 11.90 -11.16 -2.22
CA ASP A 39 11.05 -12.34 -1.96
C ASP A 39 9.72 -11.99 -1.28
N GLU A 40 9.66 -10.84 -0.61
CA GLU A 40 8.50 -10.32 0.11
C GLU A 40 8.07 -8.94 -0.46
N TYR A 41 7.10 -8.30 0.19
CA TYR A 41 6.64 -6.95 -0.08
C TYR A 41 6.28 -6.26 1.26
N ASP A 42 6.28 -4.92 1.30
CA ASP A 42 5.63 -4.20 2.40
C ASP A 42 4.16 -3.98 2.09
N ALA A 43 3.32 -4.38 3.04
CA ALA A 43 1.88 -4.27 2.95
C ALA A 43 1.39 -2.96 3.56
N CYS A 44 0.10 -2.66 3.38
CA CYS A 44 -0.53 -1.56 4.09
C CYS A 44 -0.47 -1.77 5.61
N VAL A 45 -0.55 -0.69 6.39
CA VAL A 45 -0.66 -0.76 7.86
C VAL A 45 -1.98 -1.37 8.37
N ASP A 46 -2.88 -1.73 7.46
CA ASP A 46 -4.27 -2.14 7.69
C ASP A 46 -4.41 -3.27 8.72
N GLY A 47 -5.23 -3.05 9.75
CA GLY A 47 -5.41 -3.97 10.85
C GLY A 47 -6.28 -5.19 10.55
N ARG A 48 -6.74 -5.37 9.31
CA ARG A 48 -7.50 -6.55 8.86
C ARG A 48 -6.60 -7.67 8.34
N GLU A 49 -5.32 -7.39 8.08
CA GLU A 49 -4.37 -8.42 7.68
C GLU A 49 -4.10 -9.40 8.83
N THR A 50 -4.06 -10.69 8.50
CA THR A 50 -3.89 -11.79 9.46
C THR A 50 -2.50 -12.40 9.40
N SER A 51 -1.80 -12.21 8.29
CA SER A 51 -0.43 -12.67 8.10
C SER A 51 0.56 -11.66 8.67
N PRO A 52 1.72 -12.10 9.19
CA PRO A 52 2.78 -11.18 9.53
C PRO A 52 3.24 -10.33 8.33
N VAL A 53 3.25 -9.01 8.49
CA VAL A 53 3.66 -8.05 7.45
C VAL A 53 4.67 -7.03 7.96
N VAL A 54 5.42 -6.45 7.02
CA VAL A 54 6.02 -5.13 7.22
C VAL A 54 4.99 -4.10 6.78
N GLY A 55 4.41 -3.39 7.73
CA GLY A 55 3.43 -2.34 7.47
C GLY A 55 4.06 -1.01 7.06
N ASN A 56 3.57 -0.47 5.94
CA ASN A 56 3.84 0.86 5.38
C ASN A 56 2.50 1.42 4.86
N PRO A 57 2.07 2.65 5.17
CA PRO A 57 0.80 3.14 4.64
C PRO A 57 0.73 3.06 3.11
N GLY A 58 -0.24 2.31 2.58
CA GLY A 58 -0.37 2.07 1.14
C GLY A 58 0.61 1.08 0.51
N GLY A 59 1.54 0.51 1.27
CA GLY A 59 2.53 -0.48 0.80
C GLY A 59 3.35 0.00 -0.40
N ASP A 60 3.71 -0.94 -1.29
CA ASP A 60 4.49 -0.67 -2.51
C ASP A 60 3.89 0.41 -3.42
N VAL A 61 2.55 0.54 -3.49
CA VAL A 61 1.90 1.59 -4.29
C VAL A 61 2.30 2.97 -3.80
N SER A 62 2.29 3.20 -2.48
CA SER A 62 2.71 4.50 -1.93
C SER A 62 4.19 4.72 -2.20
N ARG A 63 5.03 3.73 -1.89
CA ARG A 63 6.49 3.83 -2.08
C ARG A 63 6.87 4.19 -3.51
N LEU A 64 6.31 3.50 -4.50
CA LEU A 64 6.65 3.78 -5.89
C LEU A 64 6.07 5.12 -6.34
N ALA A 65 4.88 5.51 -5.87
CA ALA A 65 4.33 6.83 -6.14
C ALA A 65 5.22 7.95 -5.57
N GLU A 66 5.66 7.82 -4.33
CA GLU A 66 6.60 8.71 -3.65
C GLU A 66 7.91 8.81 -4.44
N ALA A 67 8.47 7.68 -4.87
CA ALA A 67 9.71 7.65 -5.65
C ALA A 67 9.57 8.38 -7.00
N VAL A 68 8.49 8.11 -7.74
CA VAL A 68 8.21 8.78 -9.03
C VAL A 68 8.05 10.30 -8.85
N ILE A 69 7.34 10.72 -7.80
CA ILE A 69 7.11 12.14 -7.50
C ILE A 69 8.42 12.81 -7.06
N ALA A 70 9.18 12.18 -6.18
CA ALA A 70 10.45 12.68 -5.68
C ALA A 70 11.47 12.86 -6.81
N VAL A 71 11.65 11.86 -7.67
CA VAL A 71 12.52 11.97 -8.85
C VAL A 71 12.06 13.12 -9.76
N GLY A 72 10.74 13.23 -10.00
CA GLY A 72 10.20 14.32 -10.81
C GLY A 72 10.50 15.70 -10.22
N ALA A 73 10.33 15.85 -8.92
CA ALA A 73 10.63 17.09 -8.20
C ALA A 73 12.11 17.47 -8.32
N VAL A 74 13.03 16.52 -8.07
CA VAL A 74 14.48 16.74 -8.18
C VAL A 74 14.89 17.05 -9.63
N ALA A 75 14.30 16.37 -10.61
CA ALA A 75 14.53 16.61 -12.03
C ALA A 75 13.83 17.88 -12.57
N GLY A 76 13.02 18.56 -11.75
CA GLY A 76 12.24 19.73 -12.17
C GLY A 76 11.17 19.43 -13.23
N ARG A 77 10.62 18.21 -13.27
CA ARG A 77 9.60 17.83 -14.26
C ARG A 77 8.57 16.82 -13.76
N HIS A 78 7.50 16.67 -14.53
CA HIS A 78 6.51 15.62 -14.29
C HIS A 78 6.63 14.49 -15.32
N PHE A 79 6.41 13.26 -14.86
CA PHE A 79 6.31 12.10 -15.73
C PHE A 79 4.91 11.99 -16.37
N ASN A 80 4.87 11.55 -17.62
CA ASN A 80 3.63 11.21 -18.30
C ASN A 80 3.24 9.73 -18.05
N PRO A 81 1.99 9.32 -18.32
CA PRO A 81 1.54 7.96 -17.99
C PRO A 81 2.38 6.85 -18.65
N GLY A 82 2.86 7.06 -19.89
CA GLY A 82 3.72 6.12 -20.59
C GLY A 82 5.10 5.97 -19.96
N GLU A 83 5.63 7.04 -19.37
CA GLU A 83 6.87 7.00 -18.60
C GLU A 83 6.68 6.26 -17.28
N ILE A 84 5.56 6.48 -16.60
CA ILE A 84 5.22 5.81 -15.33
C ILE A 84 5.04 4.30 -15.53
N LEU A 85 4.43 3.88 -16.64
CA LEU A 85 4.35 2.47 -17.03
C LEU A 85 5.74 1.83 -17.18
N LYS A 86 6.69 2.52 -17.82
CA LYS A 86 8.07 2.05 -17.94
C LYS A 86 8.80 1.99 -16.59
N ILE A 87 8.52 2.94 -15.70
CA ILE A 87 9.08 2.94 -14.34
C ILE A 87 8.50 1.77 -13.53
N PHE A 88 7.22 1.47 -13.67
CA PHE A 88 6.60 0.29 -13.05
C PHE A 88 7.20 -1.02 -13.58
N ASP A 89 7.36 -1.14 -14.90
CA ASP A 89 8.02 -2.29 -15.51
C ASP A 89 9.47 -2.47 -15.03
N TRP A 90 10.19 -1.35 -14.89
CA TRP A 90 11.52 -1.32 -14.28
C TRP A 90 11.49 -1.81 -12.83
N TYR A 91 10.53 -1.33 -12.01
CA TYR A 91 10.40 -1.71 -10.61
C TYR A 91 10.25 -3.21 -10.45
N LEU A 92 9.33 -3.83 -11.21
CA LEU A 92 9.13 -5.27 -11.18
C LEU A 92 10.39 -6.06 -11.61
N SER A 93 11.23 -5.48 -12.46
CA SER A 93 12.43 -6.14 -12.98
C SER A 93 13.64 -6.05 -12.03
N HIS A 94 13.71 -5.02 -11.17
CA HIS A 94 14.89 -4.74 -10.35
C HIS A 94 14.64 -4.83 -8.84
N VAL A 95 13.40 -4.52 -8.42
CA VAL A 95 12.99 -4.63 -7.02
C VAL A 95 12.34 -5.99 -6.83
N GLY A 96 11.27 -6.28 -7.58
CA GLY A 96 10.64 -7.60 -7.56
C GLY A 96 9.13 -7.51 -7.37
N ARG A 97 8.66 -7.92 -6.20
CA ARG A 97 7.22 -8.02 -5.92
C ARG A 97 6.57 -6.64 -5.80
N PHE A 98 5.26 -6.59 -6.01
CA PHE A 98 4.49 -5.37 -5.87
C PHE A 98 3.12 -5.63 -5.26
N TYR A 99 2.86 -5.01 -4.12
CA TYR A 99 1.62 -5.11 -3.37
C TYR A 99 0.67 -3.94 -3.64
N MET A 100 -0.60 -4.28 -3.88
CA MET A 100 -1.74 -3.39 -3.75
C MET A 100 -2.87 -4.21 -3.10
N HIS A 101 -3.82 -3.61 -2.38
CA HIS A 101 -4.92 -4.40 -1.81
C HIS A 101 -6.26 -3.73 -1.96
N THR A 102 -7.30 -4.54 -1.80
CA THR A 102 -8.69 -4.13 -1.70
C THR A 102 -9.31 -4.75 -0.44
N ASP A 103 -10.60 -4.52 -0.24
CA ASP A 103 -11.38 -5.20 0.78
C ASP A 103 -12.74 -5.68 0.27
N GLU A 104 -13.43 -6.46 1.10
CA GLU A 104 -14.75 -7.00 0.81
C GLU A 104 -15.79 -5.89 0.57
N HIS A 105 -15.70 -4.75 1.27
CA HIS A 105 -16.66 -3.65 1.15
C HIS A 105 -16.56 -2.96 -0.21
N ALA A 106 -15.33 -2.69 -0.67
CA ALA A 106 -15.08 -2.11 -1.99
C ALA A 106 -15.55 -3.05 -3.11
N MET A 107 -15.29 -4.36 -2.96
CA MET A 107 -15.78 -5.37 -3.91
C MET A 107 -17.31 -5.49 -3.88
N HIS A 108 -17.95 -5.40 -2.71
CA HIS A 108 -19.40 -5.34 -2.59
C HIS A 108 -19.99 -4.13 -3.31
N HIS A 109 -19.47 -2.93 -3.04
CA HIS A 109 -19.94 -1.71 -3.70
C HIS A 109 -19.72 -1.75 -5.22
N LEU A 110 -18.61 -2.31 -5.68
CA LEU A 110 -18.36 -2.50 -7.10
C LEU A 110 -19.37 -3.47 -7.72
N ALA A 111 -19.69 -4.57 -7.02
CA ALA A 111 -20.70 -5.54 -7.46
C ALA A 111 -22.08 -4.89 -7.60
N GLU A 112 -22.52 -4.14 -6.59
CA GLU A 112 -23.79 -3.38 -6.63
C GLU A 112 -23.82 -2.43 -7.83
N PHE A 113 -22.75 -1.65 -8.02
CA PHE A 113 -22.65 -0.73 -9.15
C PHE A 113 -22.70 -1.45 -10.51
N LEU A 114 -22.01 -2.59 -10.65
CA LEU A 114 -21.95 -3.34 -11.91
C LEU A 114 -23.21 -4.17 -12.17
N ASN A 115 -24.00 -4.48 -11.14
CA ASN A 115 -25.28 -5.17 -11.27
C ASN A 115 -26.42 -4.27 -11.74
N GLU A 116 -26.22 -2.94 -11.72
CA GLU A 116 -27.27 -1.96 -11.99
C GLU A 116 -26.89 -0.95 -13.09
N GLY A 117 -27.92 -0.27 -13.62
CA GLY A 117 -27.76 0.85 -14.55
C GLY A 117 -26.82 0.61 -15.73
N TYR A 118 -25.85 1.50 -15.91
CA TYR A 118 -24.87 1.42 -16.99
C TYR A 118 -23.93 0.21 -16.86
N GLY A 119 -23.59 -0.16 -15.61
CA GLY A 119 -22.78 -1.33 -15.31
C GLY A 119 -23.41 -2.61 -15.85
N ALA A 120 -24.68 -2.85 -15.49
CA ALA A 120 -25.42 -4.04 -15.91
C ALA A 120 -25.47 -4.20 -17.44
N LYS A 121 -25.67 -3.08 -18.15
CA LYS A 121 -25.69 -3.06 -19.62
C LYS A 121 -24.36 -3.49 -20.22
N ARG A 122 -23.24 -3.05 -19.63
CA ARG A 122 -21.88 -3.43 -20.06
C ARG A 122 -21.53 -4.87 -19.71
N MET A 123 -22.08 -5.38 -18.61
CA MET A 123 -21.87 -6.75 -18.14
C MET A 123 -22.65 -7.81 -18.92
N GLY A 124 -23.54 -7.42 -19.85
CA GLY A 124 -24.27 -8.37 -20.71
C GLY A 124 -25.16 -9.35 -19.93
N GLY A 125 -25.67 -8.94 -18.77
CA GLY A 125 -26.51 -9.77 -17.90
C GLY A 125 -25.75 -10.59 -16.85
N LYS A 126 -24.41 -10.56 -16.83
CA LYS A 126 -23.63 -11.14 -15.72
C LYS A 126 -23.92 -10.35 -14.44
N LYS A 127 -24.18 -11.08 -13.34
CA LYS A 127 -24.39 -10.52 -12.00
C LYS A 127 -23.37 -11.08 -11.02
N PHE A 128 -23.07 -10.30 -9.98
CA PHE A 128 -22.17 -10.64 -8.90
C PHE A 128 -22.91 -10.51 -7.57
N HIS A 129 -23.01 -11.60 -6.82
CA HIS A 129 -23.79 -11.66 -5.59
C HIS A 129 -22.93 -11.61 -4.33
N THR A 130 -21.63 -11.87 -4.46
CA THR A 130 -20.70 -11.86 -3.33
C THR A 130 -19.43 -11.07 -3.64
N PRO A 131 -18.74 -10.52 -2.62
CA PRO A 131 -17.43 -9.91 -2.81
C PRO A 131 -16.42 -10.87 -3.46
N ALA A 132 -16.47 -12.16 -3.13
CA ALA A 132 -15.59 -13.17 -3.71
C ALA A 132 -15.84 -13.38 -5.22
N GLU A 133 -17.09 -13.41 -5.66
CA GLU A 133 -17.43 -13.46 -7.10
C GLU A 133 -16.91 -12.21 -7.83
N MET A 134 -17.04 -11.04 -7.20
CA MET A 134 -16.54 -9.80 -7.77
C MET A 134 -15.02 -9.79 -7.86
N TYR A 135 -14.34 -10.16 -6.78
CA TYR A 135 -12.89 -10.25 -6.72
C TYR A 135 -12.33 -11.24 -7.75
N ASN A 136 -12.96 -12.40 -7.92
CA ASN A 136 -12.58 -13.38 -8.96
C ASN A 136 -12.72 -12.81 -10.38
N PHE A 137 -13.74 -11.98 -10.62
CA PHE A 137 -13.85 -11.28 -11.89
C PHE A 137 -12.83 -10.15 -12.05
N VAL A 138 -12.50 -9.43 -10.99
CA VAL A 138 -11.50 -8.36 -11.02
C VAL A 138 -10.10 -8.89 -11.31
N THR A 139 -9.76 -10.04 -10.74
CA THR A 139 -8.45 -10.68 -10.93
C THR A 139 -8.34 -11.41 -12.27
N ASN A 140 -9.46 -11.80 -12.88
CA ASN A 140 -9.50 -12.46 -14.18
C ASN A 140 -10.69 -12.00 -15.03
N PRO A 141 -10.69 -10.74 -15.52
CA PRO A 141 -11.78 -10.20 -16.32
C PRO A 141 -11.69 -10.67 -17.77
N ASP A 142 -12.82 -10.65 -18.48
CA ASP A 142 -12.82 -10.73 -19.94
C ASP A 142 -11.96 -9.59 -20.52
N PRO A 143 -11.01 -9.85 -21.44
CA PRO A 143 -10.16 -8.82 -22.05
C PRO A 143 -10.95 -7.61 -22.60
N ARG A 144 -12.15 -7.84 -23.12
CA ARG A 144 -13.02 -6.78 -23.67
C ARG A 144 -13.57 -5.84 -22.60
N LEU A 145 -13.56 -6.27 -21.34
CA LEU A 145 -14.05 -5.52 -20.18
C LEU A 145 -12.93 -4.86 -19.38
N GLN A 146 -11.66 -5.18 -19.60
CA GLN A 146 -10.53 -4.64 -18.84
C GLN A 146 -10.49 -3.11 -18.82
N VAL A 147 -10.59 -2.45 -19.99
CA VAL A 147 -10.59 -0.98 -20.09
C VAL A 147 -11.80 -0.35 -19.41
N PHE A 148 -12.94 -1.04 -19.41
CA PHE A 148 -14.14 -0.60 -18.72
C PHE A 148 -13.97 -0.73 -17.20
N LEU A 149 -13.48 -1.89 -16.75
CA LEU A 149 -13.29 -2.21 -15.35
C LEU A 149 -12.21 -1.34 -14.69
N SER A 150 -11.09 -1.11 -15.38
CA SER A 150 -9.99 -0.30 -14.87
C SER A 150 -10.43 1.12 -14.49
N ARG A 151 -11.40 1.72 -15.20
CA ARG A 151 -11.95 3.04 -14.83
C ARG A 151 -12.54 3.06 -13.43
N TYR A 152 -13.15 1.97 -12.99
CA TYR A 152 -13.82 1.87 -11.69
C TYR A 152 -12.88 1.35 -10.60
N LEU A 153 -11.92 0.50 -10.92
CA LEU A 153 -10.88 0.10 -9.97
C LEU A 153 -9.98 1.28 -9.54
N LEU A 154 -10.04 2.39 -10.27
CA LEU A 154 -9.34 3.64 -9.99
C LEU A 154 -10.28 4.72 -9.44
N ASP A 155 -11.54 4.41 -9.20
CA ASP A 155 -12.49 5.33 -8.59
C ASP A 155 -12.42 5.16 -7.07
N PRO A 156 -12.16 6.22 -6.29
CA PRO A 156 -12.04 6.12 -4.84
C PRO A 156 -13.25 5.50 -4.12
N ARG A 157 -14.43 5.45 -4.77
CA ARG A 157 -15.62 4.76 -4.25
C ARG A 157 -15.45 3.24 -4.18
N PHE A 158 -14.59 2.67 -5.02
CA PHE A 158 -14.36 1.23 -5.16
C PHE A 158 -12.91 0.81 -4.80
N VAL A 159 -12.18 1.66 -4.08
CA VAL A 159 -10.84 1.36 -3.55
C VAL A 159 -10.97 0.97 -2.07
N GLY A 160 -10.51 -0.23 -1.73
CA GLY A 160 -10.58 -0.78 -0.36
C GLY A 160 -9.42 -0.36 0.55
N CYS A 161 -8.26 0.00 0.00
CA CYS A 161 -7.16 0.55 0.79
C CYS A 161 -7.51 1.96 1.29
N GLY A 162 -7.68 2.13 2.60
CA GLY A 162 -7.99 3.44 3.20
C GLY A 162 -6.95 4.52 2.89
N HIS A 163 -5.66 4.17 2.93
CA HIS A 163 -4.56 5.08 2.60
C HIS A 163 -4.60 5.51 1.12
N MET A 164 -4.69 4.55 0.20
CA MET A 164 -4.77 4.82 -1.24
C MET A 164 -6.00 5.67 -1.57
N LYS A 165 -7.16 5.37 -0.98
CA LYS A 165 -8.38 6.17 -1.14
C LYS A 165 -8.19 7.62 -0.70
N LEU A 166 -7.50 7.86 0.42
CA LEU A 166 -7.19 9.20 0.89
C LEU A 166 -6.21 9.92 -0.02
N MET A 167 -5.15 9.26 -0.48
CA MET A 167 -4.22 9.84 -1.46
C MET A 167 -4.91 10.22 -2.78
N MET A 168 -5.92 9.46 -3.20
CA MET A 168 -6.68 9.77 -4.43
C MET A 168 -7.71 10.88 -4.25
N THR A 169 -8.27 11.04 -3.05
CA THR A 169 -9.32 12.04 -2.77
C THR A 169 -8.79 13.35 -2.22
N LYS A 170 -7.57 13.35 -1.66
CA LYS A 170 -6.90 14.51 -1.08
C LYS A 170 -5.41 14.55 -1.47
N PRO A 171 -5.05 14.42 -2.76
CA PRO A 171 -3.66 14.23 -3.18
C PRO A 171 -2.73 15.34 -2.69
N GLU A 172 -3.18 16.59 -2.67
CA GLU A 172 -2.37 17.74 -2.24
C GLU A 172 -1.96 17.64 -0.76
N GLN A 173 -2.84 17.09 0.09
CA GLN A 173 -2.54 16.93 1.53
C GLN A 173 -1.46 15.88 1.78
N TYR A 174 -1.30 14.93 0.85
CA TYR A 174 -0.32 13.86 0.94
C TYR A 174 0.96 14.17 0.12
N GLY A 175 1.04 15.33 -0.53
CA GLY A 175 2.10 15.62 -1.50
C GLY A 175 2.08 14.70 -2.72
N MET A 176 0.93 14.07 -2.99
CA MET A 176 0.75 13.04 -4.01
C MET A 176 0.21 13.62 -5.32
N SER A 177 0.25 12.81 -6.37
CA SER A 177 -0.33 13.12 -7.67
C SER A 177 -1.36 12.07 -8.07
N GLU A 178 -2.61 12.48 -8.27
CA GLU A 178 -3.67 11.60 -8.77
C GLU A 178 -3.26 10.93 -10.09
N LYS A 179 -2.58 11.66 -10.98
CA LYS A 179 -2.07 11.14 -12.24
C LYS A 179 -1.06 10.01 -12.01
N VAL A 180 -0.16 10.13 -11.03
CA VAL A 180 0.82 9.10 -10.71
C VAL A 180 0.12 7.86 -10.16
N LEU A 181 -0.74 8.03 -9.15
CA LEU A 181 -1.49 6.93 -8.53
C LEU A 181 -2.34 6.17 -9.54
N ARG A 182 -3.07 6.89 -10.40
CA ARG A 182 -3.86 6.29 -11.49
C ARG A 182 -2.98 5.54 -12.48
N SER A 183 -1.85 6.13 -12.90
CA SER A 183 -0.96 5.50 -13.89
C SER A 183 -0.32 4.22 -13.35
N LEU A 184 0.13 4.23 -12.09
CA LEU A 184 0.67 3.03 -11.41
C LEU A 184 -0.39 1.94 -11.26
N SER A 185 -1.61 2.32 -10.88
CA SER A 185 -2.70 1.35 -10.72
C SER A 185 -3.16 0.78 -12.07
N VAL A 186 -3.15 1.57 -13.15
CA VAL A 186 -3.34 1.05 -14.52
C VAL A 186 -2.23 0.06 -14.86
N ALA A 187 -0.97 0.40 -14.60
CA ALA A 187 0.17 -0.47 -14.85
C ALA A 187 0.04 -1.81 -14.11
N PHE A 188 -0.38 -1.76 -12.85
CA PHE A 188 -0.62 -2.92 -12.01
C PHE A 188 -1.67 -3.86 -12.60
N PHE A 189 -2.88 -3.36 -12.90
CA PHE A 189 -3.96 -4.20 -13.43
C PHE A 189 -3.67 -4.69 -14.85
N ASP A 190 -3.09 -3.85 -15.71
CA ASP A 190 -2.68 -4.27 -17.05
C ASP A 190 -1.65 -5.41 -16.99
N THR A 191 -0.63 -5.28 -16.13
CA THR A 191 0.37 -6.34 -15.91
C THR A 191 -0.29 -7.61 -15.35
N MET A 192 -1.17 -7.47 -14.36
CA MET A 192 -1.88 -8.60 -13.76
C MET A 192 -2.67 -9.40 -14.80
N TRP A 193 -3.38 -8.72 -15.69
CA TRP A 193 -4.29 -9.37 -16.63
C TRP A 193 -3.58 -9.86 -17.90
N ASN A 194 -2.57 -9.13 -18.37
CA ASN A 194 -2.04 -9.29 -19.73
C ASN A 194 -0.60 -9.81 -19.79
N VAL A 195 0.09 -9.92 -18.64
CA VAL A 195 1.51 -10.34 -18.58
C VAL A 195 1.69 -11.50 -17.58
N PRO A 196 1.28 -12.74 -17.93
CA PRO A 196 1.21 -13.87 -16.99
C PRO A 196 2.53 -14.20 -16.28
N GLU A 197 3.67 -13.99 -16.93
CA GLU A 197 4.98 -14.24 -16.36
C GLU A 197 5.36 -13.22 -15.28
N ARG A 198 4.80 -12.00 -15.33
CA ARG A 198 4.99 -10.94 -14.34
C ARG A 198 3.87 -10.88 -13.31
N SER A 199 2.65 -11.34 -13.64
CA SER A 199 1.51 -11.31 -12.72
C SER A 199 1.78 -12.06 -11.41
N LYS A 200 2.64 -13.08 -11.43
CA LYS A 200 3.11 -13.82 -10.24
C LYS A 200 3.90 -12.96 -9.23
N LEU A 201 4.43 -11.80 -9.66
CA LEU A 201 5.13 -10.84 -8.80
C LEU A 201 4.15 -9.90 -8.08
N LEU A 202 2.90 -9.85 -8.54
CA LEU A 202 1.88 -8.96 -8.00
C LEU A 202 1.10 -9.63 -6.88
N ALA A 203 0.85 -8.90 -5.80
CA ALA A 203 -0.06 -9.28 -4.74
C ALA A 203 -1.26 -8.33 -4.74
N TYR A 204 -2.47 -8.89 -4.83
CA TYR A 204 -3.73 -8.13 -4.77
C TYR A 204 -4.73 -8.67 -3.75
N PRO A 205 -4.37 -8.86 -2.47
CA PRO A 205 -5.29 -9.48 -1.51
C PRO A 205 -6.58 -8.65 -1.32
N MET A 206 -7.69 -9.36 -1.10
CA MET A 206 -8.93 -8.80 -0.59
C MET A 206 -9.00 -9.02 0.92
N LEU A 207 -8.90 -7.94 1.69
CA LEU A 207 -8.98 -8.01 3.15
C LEU A 207 -10.43 -8.19 3.60
N PRO A 208 -10.72 -9.11 4.55
CA PRO A 208 -12.06 -9.38 5.00
C PRO A 208 -12.52 -8.45 6.14
N GLY A 209 -13.82 -8.26 6.24
CA GLY A 209 -14.48 -7.63 7.39
C GLY A 209 -14.18 -6.15 7.63
N ASP A 210 -14.69 -5.67 8.76
CA ASP A 210 -14.60 -4.27 9.18
C ASP A 210 -13.28 -3.95 9.89
N HIS A 211 -12.88 -2.68 9.80
CA HIS A 211 -11.85 -2.09 10.66
C HIS A 211 -12.24 -2.16 12.14
N LYS A 212 -11.31 -2.61 12.99
CA LYS A 212 -11.47 -2.82 14.44
C LYS A 212 -10.23 -2.42 15.23
N GLU A 213 -9.35 -1.63 14.61
CA GLU A 213 -8.07 -1.23 15.17
C GLU A 213 -8.26 -0.45 16.47
N GLY A 214 -7.59 -0.91 17.53
CA GLY A 214 -7.66 -0.28 18.86
C GLY A 214 -6.37 0.41 19.29
N ALA A 215 -5.31 0.36 18.48
CA ALA A 215 -4.06 1.05 18.69
C ALA A 215 -3.28 1.23 17.37
N VAL A 216 -2.39 2.22 17.34
CA VAL A 216 -1.34 2.36 16.32
C VAL A 216 -0.02 1.91 16.92
N VAL A 217 0.66 0.99 16.25
CA VAL A 217 1.86 0.32 16.75
C VAL A 217 2.99 0.55 15.78
N SER A 218 4.03 1.24 16.24
CA SER A 218 5.30 1.36 15.52
C SER A 218 6.29 0.33 16.06
N ILE A 219 6.87 -0.45 15.16
CA ILE A 219 7.89 -1.43 15.49
C ILE A 219 9.25 -0.88 15.11
N VAL A 220 10.17 -0.87 16.08
CA VAL A 220 11.54 -0.39 15.91
C VAL A 220 12.53 -1.45 16.38
N ILE A 221 13.74 -1.39 15.84
CA ILE A 221 14.85 -2.27 16.15
C ILE A 221 15.90 -1.41 16.87
N PRO A 222 16.52 -1.91 17.95
CA PRO A 222 17.50 -1.13 18.73
C PRO A 222 18.75 -0.75 17.94
N ASP A 223 19.06 -1.45 16.85
CA ASP A 223 20.23 -1.18 16.02
C ASP A 223 20.17 0.24 15.41
N GLU A 224 21.25 1.00 15.60
CA GLU A 224 21.36 2.38 15.08
C GLU A 224 21.42 2.42 13.53
N GLU A 225 21.96 1.38 12.89
CA GLU A 225 22.06 1.27 11.44
C GLU A 225 21.58 -0.09 10.93
N LEU A 226 20.50 -0.07 10.14
CA LEU A 226 19.98 -1.28 9.50
C LEU A 226 20.82 -1.66 8.29
N THR A 227 21.12 -2.96 8.16
CA THR A 227 21.79 -3.54 6.99
C THR A 227 20.92 -4.61 6.37
N GLU A 228 21.24 -5.06 5.15
CA GLU A 228 20.53 -6.18 4.51
C GLU A 228 20.54 -7.49 5.33
N LYS A 229 21.51 -7.63 6.26
CA LYS A 229 21.63 -8.79 7.15
C LYS A 229 20.82 -8.65 8.43
N THR A 230 20.31 -7.45 8.74
CA THR A 230 19.54 -7.20 9.95
C THR A 230 18.25 -8.01 9.91
N MET A 231 17.96 -8.70 11.01
CA MET A 231 16.69 -9.42 11.18
C MET A 231 15.64 -8.42 11.62
N VAL A 232 14.51 -8.37 10.91
CA VAL A 232 13.42 -7.45 11.19
C VAL A 232 12.15 -8.25 11.49
N PRO A 233 11.35 -7.84 12.48
CA PRO A 233 10.09 -8.50 12.79
C PRO A 233 9.03 -8.06 11.77
N MET A 234 8.36 -9.03 11.15
CA MET A 234 7.05 -8.84 10.55
C MET A 234 6.01 -9.13 11.62
N VAL A 235 4.92 -8.37 11.63
CA VAL A 235 3.89 -8.48 12.68
C VAL A 235 2.53 -8.66 12.03
N ALA A 236 1.78 -9.65 12.51
CA ALA A 236 0.39 -9.87 12.12
C ALA A 236 -0.47 -8.76 12.74
N PRO A 237 -1.23 -7.98 11.94
CA PRO A 237 -2.04 -6.90 12.49
C PRO A 237 -3.27 -7.36 13.29
N THR A 238 -3.77 -8.58 13.05
CA THR A 238 -4.92 -9.15 13.80
C THR A 238 -4.85 -10.66 14.01
N ASP A 239 -5.41 -11.12 15.12
CA ASP A 239 -5.80 -12.51 15.37
C ASP A 239 -7.33 -12.70 15.42
N GLY A 240 -8.08 -11.66 15.05
CA GLY A 240 -9.54 -11.58 15.16
C GLY A 240 -10.06 -11.13 16.53
N LYS A 241 -9.22 -11.11 17.58
CA LYS A 241 -9.55 -10.57 18.92
C LYS A 241 -8.93 -9.21 19.15
N ILE A 242 -7.66 -9.06 18.78
CA ILE A 242 -6.93 -7.79 18.75
C ILE A 242 -6.73 -7.41 17.30
N SER A 243 -6.88 -6.13 17.00
CA SER A 243 -6.57 -5.53 15.70
C SER A 243 -5.83 -4.23 15.95
N ILE A 244 -4.71 -4.04 15.27
CA ILE A 244 -3.84 -2.87 15.43
C ILE A 244 -3.40 -2.37 14.06
N PHE A 245 -3.19 -1.06 13.92
CA PHE A 245 -2.41 -0.56 12.80
C PHE A 245 -0.93 -0.83 13.10
N VAL A 246 -0.20 -1.45 12.19
CA VAL A 246 1.22 -1.77 12.37
C VAL A 246 2.06 -1.00 11.37
N ASN A 247 3.09 -0.29 11.83
CA ASN A 247 4.03 0.47 11.01
C ASN A 247 5.49 0.11 11.36
N HIS A 248 6.39 0.09 10.37
CA HIS A 248 7.82 -0.21 10.56
C HIS A 248 8.68 0.94 10.03
N PRO A 249 8.76 2.09 10.72
CA PRO A 249 9.35 3.31 10.16
C PRO A 249 10.81 3.16 9.72
N GLN A 250 11.66 2.51 10.51
CA GLN A 250 13.07 2.30 10.15
C GLN A 250 13.24 1.37 8.95
N VAL A 251 12.43 0.30 8.88
CA VAL A 251 12.44 -0.64 7.75
C VAL A 251 11.99 0.07 6.47
N VAL A 252 10.89 0.82 6.53
CA VAL A 252 10.39 1.61 5.39
C VAL A 252 11.42 2.63 4.93
N GLN A 253 12.09 3.34 5.85
CA GLN A 253 13.15 4.29 5.52
C GLN A 253 14.30 3.60 4.77
N PHE A 254 14.75 2.43 5.25
CA PHE A 254 15.81 1.66 4.58
C PHE A 254 15.39 1.26 3.16
N LEU A 255 14.18 0.73 2.99
CA LEU A 255 13.69 0.28 1.68
C LEU A 255 13.47 1.47 0.73
N ASN A 256 12.95 2.59 1.22
CA ASN A 256 12.81 3.83 0.46
C ASN A 256 14.18 4.33 -0.03
N LYS A 257 15.20 4.33 0.84
CA LYS A 257 16.57 4.67 0.46
C LYS A 257 17.08 3.76 -0.66
N LYS A 258 16.88 2.45 -0.54
CA LYS A 258 17.32 1.49 -1.57
C LYS A 258 16.60 1.71 -2.90
N VAL A 259 15.28 1.88 -2.90
CA VAL A 259 14.50 2.16 -4.12
C VAL A 259 14.89 3.49 -4.75
N ALA A 260 15.05 4.56 -3.96
CA ALA A 260 15.49 5.87 -4.45
C ALA A 260 16.84 5.79 -5.17
N TYR A 261 17.81 5.11 -4.55
CA TYR A 261 19.14 4.94 -5.10
C TYR A 261 19.14 4.11 -6.38
N LEU A 262 18.42 2.98 -6.40
CA LEU A 262 18.29 2.15 -7.59
C LEU A 262 17.59 2.92 -8.72
N LEU A 263 16.49 3.61 -8.41
CA LEU A 263 15.71 4.35 -9.41
C LEU A 263 16.51 5.52 -10.00
N ALA A 264 17.21 6.29 -9.16
CA ALA A 264 18.05 7.41 -9.60
C ALA A 264 19.22 6.96 -10.49
N LYS A 265 19.85 5.82 -10.19
CA LYS A 265 21.02 5.32 -10.93
C LYS A 265 20.65 4.46 -12.15
N GLU A 266 19.60 3.68 -12.04
CA GLU A 266 19.31 2.56 -12.95
C GLU A 266 17.88 2.59 -13.52
N GLY A 267 17.06 3.60 -13.22
CA GLY A 267 15.62 3.73 -13.54
C GLY A 267 15.21 3.76 -15.03
N GLY A 268 15.83 2.89 -15.83
CA GLY A 268 15.67 2.75 -17.27
C GLY A 268 16.09 4.00 -18.04
N SER A 269 15.75 4.01 -19.33
CA SER A 269 15.94 5.16 -20.22
C SER A 269 15.08 6.37 -19.85
N VAL A 270 14.23 6.27 -18.82
CA VAL A 270 13.31 7.35 -18.41
C VAL A 270 13.95 8.26 -17.36
N ILE A 271 14.75 7.68 -16.47
CA ILE A 271 15.31 8.39 -15.31
C ILE A 271 16.84 8.48 -15.38
N LYS A 272 17.52 7.46 -15.91
CA LYS A 272 19.00 7.40 -15.92
C LYS A 272 19.65 8.66 -16.51
N ASP A 273 19.05 9.23 -17.55
CA ASP A 273 19.58 10.40 -18.25
C ASP A 273 19.25 11.74 -17.55
N LEU A 274 18.44 11.72 -16.48
CA LEU A 274 18.08 12.92 -15.72
C LEU A 274 19.16 13.32 -14.70
N ALA A 275 20.13 12.44 -14.42
CA ALA A 275 21.23 12.68 -13.49
C ALA A 275 20.79 13.28 -12.13
N VAL A 276 19.67 12.79 -11.60
CA VAL A 276 19.13 13.24 -10.31
C VAL A 276 20.04 12.77 -9.17
N ASP A 277 20.22 13.63 -8.17
CA ASP A 277 20.95 13.27 -6.94
C ASP A 277 20.12 12.28 -6.10
N PRO A 278 20.60 11.04 -5.88
CA PRO A 278 19.88 10.06 -5.07
C PRO A 278 19.55 10.56 -3.66
N ASP A 279 20.42 11.34 -3.02
CA ASP A 279 20.19 11.81 -1.65
C ASP A 279 19.06 12.85 -1.61
N ALA A 280 18.97 13.71 -2.63
CA ALA A 280 17.84 14.61 -2.80
C ALA A 280 16.52 13.85 -3.03
N VAL A 281 16.55 12.76 -3.81
CA VAL A 281 15.38 11.90 -4.02
C VAL A 281 14.94 11.26 -2.70
N VAL A 282 15.88 10.74 -1.90
CA VAL A 282 15.59 10.17 -0.57
C VAL A 282 14.93 11.21 0.33
N ALA A 283 15.52 12.41 0.45
CA ALA A 283 14.97 13.46 1.29
C ALA A 283 13.52 13.84 0.89
N HIS A 284 13.24 13.89 -0.41
CA HIS A 284 11.89 14.11 -0.92
C HIS A 284 10.94 12.95 -0.59
N MET A 285 11.37 11.70 -0.77
CA MET A 285 10.55 10.53 -0.41
C MET A 285 10.24 10.50 1.08
N GLU A 286 11.22 10.76 1.96
CA GLU A 286 11.03 10.82 3.41
C GLU A 286 10.04 11.92 3.81
N HIS A 287 10.09 13.07 3.15
CA HIS A 287 9.12 14.14 3.36
C HIS A 287 7.69 13.71 2.99
N LEU A 288 7.52 13.09 1.81
CA LEU A 288 6.21 12.59 1.34
C LEU A 288 5.67 11.50 2.25
N GLN A 289 6.51 10.52 2.63
CA GLN A 289 6.15 9.43 3.52
C GLN A 289 5.73 9.96 4.90
N GLY A 290 6.49 10.91 5.47
CA GLY A 290 6.17 11.52 6.75
C GLY A 290 4.82 12.26 6.73
N GLU A 291 4.52 12.98 5.64
CA GLU A 291 3.21 13.62 5.46
C GLU A 291 2.09 12.57 5.28
N GLY A 292 2.33 11.55 4.46
CA GLY A 292 1.38 10.46 4.23
C GLY A 292 1.02 9.73 5.52
N VAL A 293 1.99 9.38 6.36
CA VAL A 293 1.77 8.78 7.68
C VAL A 293 0.94 9.72 8.57
N ARG A 294 1.32 10.99 8.67
CA ARG A 294 0.63 11.99 9.50
C ARG A 294 -0.84 12.14 9.12
N GLN A 295 -1.11 12.30 7.83
CA GLN A 295 -2.47 12.45 7.31
C GLN A 295 -3.30 11.17 7.51
N THR A 296 -2.68 10.00 7.34
CA THR A 296 -3.35 8.71 7.52
C THR A 296 -3.75 8.48 8.96
N VAL A 297 -2.82 8.68 9.89
CA VAL A 297 -3.12 8.55 11.33
C VAL A 297 -4.21 9.53 11.73
N SER A 298 -4.16 10.76 11.22
CA SER A 298 -5.17 11.79 11.52
C SER A 298 -6.55 11.46 10.95
N ALA A 299 -6.63 10.73 9.83
CA ALA A 299 -7.89 10.40 9.17
C ALA A 299 -8.46 9.04 9.61
N LEU A 300 -7.62 8.03 9.81
CA LEU A 300 -8.02 6.63 10.03
C LEU A 300 -7.83 6.16 11.47
N ALA A 301 -6.91 6.77 12.23
CA ALA A 301 -6.55 6.34 13.58
C ALA A 301 -6.75 7.45 14.63
N TRP A 302 -7.59 8.44 14.33
CA TRP A 302 -7.82 9.57 15.22
C TRP A 302 -8.35 9.10 16.58
N GLY A 303 -7.65 9.50 17.65
CA GLY A 303 -8.00 9.16 19.03
C GLY A 303 -7.54 7.77 19.48
N LEU A 304 -6.86 6.99 18.63
CA LEU A 304 -6.24 5.74 19.05
C LEU A 304 -4.96 5.99 19.85
N PRO A 305 -4.65 5.18 20.87
CA PRO A 305 -3.35 5.21 21.51
C PRO A 305 -2.26 4.79 20.51
N VAL A 306 -1.11 5.47 20.58
CA VAL A 306 0.06 5.21 19.76
C VAL A 306 1.16 4.64 20.64
N TYR A 307 1.70 3.48 20.26
CA TYR A 307 2.77 2.80 20.98
C TYR A 307 3.95 2.54 20.06
N THR A 308 5.15 2.60 20.63
CA THR A 308 6.38 2.14 19.97
C THR A 308 6.91 0.94 20.74
N PHE A 309 7.19 -0.16 20.04
CA PHE A 309 7.80 -1.34 20.62
C PHE A 309 9.15 -1.57 19.97
N GLU A 310 10.17 -1.60 20.81
CA GLU A 310 11.50 -2.05 20.43
C GLU A 310 11.52 -3.57 20.46
N MET A 311 11.97 -4.17 19.36
CA MET A 311 12.04 -5.62 19.19
C MET A 311 13.44 -6.04 18.78
N SER A 312 13.94 -7.05 19.49
CA SER A 312 15.17 -7.78 19.17
C SER A 312 14.86 -9.28 19.18
N GLN A 313 15.68 -10.05 18.45
CA GLN A 313 15.55 -11.50 18.36
C GLN A 313 16.01 -12.20 19.65
#